data_AF-A0A6P2DVZ2-F1
#
_entry.id   AF-A0A6P2DVZ2-F1
#
_cell.length_a   1.000
_cell.length_b   1.000
_cell.length_c   1.000
_cell.angle_alpha   90.00
_cell.angle_beta   90.00
_cell.angle_gamma   90.00
#
_symmetry.space_group_name_H-M   'P 1'
#
loop_
_entity.id
_entity.type
_entity.pdbx_description
1 polymer ?
#
loop_
_entity_poly.entity_id
_entity_poly.type
_entity_poly.pdbx_seq_one_letter_code
_entity_poly.pdbx_strand_id
1 'polypeptide(L)'
;MDGKDGPKDVVEFNKVISGTGSVERSGPGIVALSGTNTYSGTTDIYNGTLQAGAANAFSPNSAVTLGYNSTLDLNNFSQTIRSLASVLPGSGSVTLGGGTLTAGDNNNTTFRGVISGSGGLTKRGSGTLNLSGTNTYAGPTAINVGTLQAGAANAFSPNSAVTLAGQNSYGGGTDLKQGGIAVGTNSALGTGELAMHEGTTLRFAADGLTLANPIAFTDAVDPIIDTGPFTATLTGAITGPGDLSKIGSGTLVLSGANSYSGATAVTEGTLRAGAANTFSPASAHSVAAGATLDLAGFSQGIGALTNAGTVSLIGSAPGTTLTFTGPYVGNNGLLRLGTFLGDSASISDRLVLSGLAAVASGRTTVQVVNLGGLGALTTGNGIELVSALSLYGEVGKLWASGGDTRVKSQLNASAGLRVRW
;
A
#
# COMPACT_ATOMS: atom_id res chain seq x y z
N MET A 1 -25.80 43.91 23.83
CA MET A 1 -27.04 43.12 23.70
C MET A 1 -27.89 43.90 22.70
N ASP A 2 -28.17 43.48 21.47
CA ASP A 2 -28.29 42.15 20.86
C ASP A 2 -27.76 42.26 19.42
N GLY A 3 -26.57 41.71 19.16
CA GLY A 3 -25.96 41.64 17.83
C GLY A 3 -26.40 40.35 17.17
N LYS A 4 -27.57 40.37 16.52
CA LYS A 4 -27.98 39.31 15.61
C LYS A 4 -27.44 39.63 14.23
N ASP A 5 -26.25 39.10 13.96
CA ASP A 5 -25.84 38.81 12.58
C ASP A 5 -26.92 37.89 11.98
N GLY A 6 -27.74 38.45 11.08
CA GLY A 6 -28.57 37.66 10.19
C GLY A 6 -27.70 36.77 9.28
N PRO A 7 -28.29 35.78 8.60
CA PRO A 7 -27.56 34.99 7.61
C PRO A 7 -26.90 35.95 6.61
N LYS A 8 -25.59 35.83 6.42
CA LYS A 8 -24.86 36.68 5.46
C LYS A 8 -25.36 36.32 4.06
N ASP A 9 -26.18 37.18 3.45
CA ASP A 9 -26.73 36.96 2.11
C ASP A 9 -25.60 36.70 1.09
N VAL A 10 -25.79 35.66 0.30
CA VAL A 10 -24.89 35.30 -0.80
C VAL A 10 -25.29 36.12 -2.03
N VAL A 11 -24.35 36.89 -2.56
CA VAL A 11 -24.52 37.57 -3.85
C VAL A 11 -24.03 36.65 -4.95
N GLU A 12 -24.93 36.16 -5.79
CA GLU A 12 -24.58 35.29 -6.92
C GLU A 12 -24.22 36.07 -8.18
N PHE A 13 -23.06 35.78 -8.76
CA PHE A 13 -22.65 36.19 -10.09
C PHE A 13 -22.69 34.98 -11.04
N ASN A 14 -23.74 34.92 -11.84
CA ASN A 14 -24.05 33.77 -12.71
C ASN A 14 -23.54 33.89 -14.15
N LYS A 15 -22.76 34.93 -14.46
CA LYS A 15 -22.17 35.14 -15.79
C LYS A 15 -20.74 34.64 -15.84
N VAL A 16 -20.23 34.44 -17.06
CA VAL A 16 -18.82 34.10 -17.31
C VAL A 16 -17.99 35.38 -17.29
N ILE A 17 -16.89 35.35 -16.54
CA ILE A 17 -15.81 36.32 -16.53
C ILE A 17 -14.70 35.77 -17.43
N SER A 18 -14.26 36.58 -18.39
CA SER A 18 -13.22 36.25 -19.37
C SER A 18 -12.27 37.43 -19.61
N GLY A 19 -11.17 37.19 -20.32
CA GLY A 19 -10.18 38.22 -20.65
C GLY A 19 -9.00 38.26 -19.68
N THR A 20 -8.21 39.33 -19.71
CA THR A 20 -6.94 39.43 -18.98
C THR A 20 -7.02 40.21 -17.67
N GLY A 21 -8.19 40.78 -17.35
CA GLY A 21 -8.39 41.56 -16.12
C GLY A 21 -8.43 40.70 -14.85
N SER A 22 -8.21 41.35 -13.71
CA SER A 22 -8.27 40.74 -12.39
C SER A 22 -9.68 40.74 -11.81
N VAL A 23 -9.95 39.79 -10.91
CA VAL A 23 -11.14 39.73 -10.06
C VAL A 23 -10.74 40.07 -8.64
N GLU A 24 -11.30 41.14 -8.10
CA GLU A 24 -11.02 41.59 -6.74
C GLU A 24 -12.25 41.41 -5.85
N ARG A 25 -12.07 40.71 -4.72
CA ARG A 25 -13.13 40.47 -3.74
C ARG A 25 -12.84 41.26 -2.46
N SER A 26 -13.69 42.25 -2.18
CA SER A 26 -13.59 43.17 -1.03
C SER A 26 -14.90 43.32 -0.27
N GLY A 27 -14.83 43.51 1.05
CA GLY A 27 -15.99 43.61 1.96
C GLY A 27 -16.38 42.28 2.64
N PRO A 28 -17.19 42.30 3.71
CA PRO A 28 -17.33 41.14 4.61
C PRO A 28 -18.31 40.03 4.17
N GLY A 29 -19.08 40.24 3.09
CA GLY A 29 -20.14 39.33 2.64
C GLY A 29 -19.66 38.07 1.91
N ILE A 30 -20.58 37.38 1.23
CA ILE A 30 -20.28 36.22 0.38
C ILE A 30 -20.63 36.59 -1.06
N VAL A 31 -19.71 36.35 -2.00
CA VAL A 31 -19.99 36.43 -3.45
C VAL A 31 -19.75 35.06 -4.04
N ALA A 32 -20.78 34.46 -4.65
CA ALA A 32 -20.68 33.20 -5.35
C ALA A 32 -20.45 33.43 -6.85
N LEU A 33 -19.42 32.79 -7.42
CA LEU A 33 -19.25 32.73 -8.87
C LEU A 33 -19.84 31.41 -9.37
N SER A 34 -20.77 31.46 -10.32
CA SER A 34 -21.43 30.24 -10.85
C SER A 34 -21.14 29.99 -12.33
N GLY A 35 -20.61 30.99 -13.05
CA GLY A 35 -20.17 30.81 -14.43
C GLY A 35 -18.83 30.07 -14.51
N THR A 36 -18.60 29.29 -15.57
CA THR A 36 -17.29 28.69 -15.87
C THR A 36 -16.32 29.77 -16.34
N ASN A 37 -15.55 30.33 -15.41
CA ASN A 37 -14.73 31.49 -15.66
C ASN A 37 -13.41 31.13 -16.36
N THR A 38 -12.93 31.99 -17.26
CA THR A 38 -11.73 31.74 -18.10
C THR A 38 -10.71 32.86 -18.06
N TYR A 39 -10.95 33.93 -17.29
CA TYR A 39 -10.04 35.07 -17.19
C TYR A 39 -8.64 34.69 -16.69
N SER A 40 -7.62 35.42 -17.12
CA SER A 40 -6.21 35.12 -16.82
C SER A 40 -5.55 36.09 -15.84
N GLY A 41 -6.20 37.20 -15.49
CA GLY A 41 -5.73 38.10 -14.43
C GLY A 41 -5.82 37.43 -13.05
N THR A 42 -5.37 38.13 -12.01
CA THR A 42 -5.35 37.60 -10.64
C THR A 42 -6.76 37.54 -10.04
N THR A 43 -6.94 36.66 -9.06
CA THR A 43 -8.10 36.66 -8.16
C THR A 43 -7.60 37.05 -6.77
N ASP A 44 -7.83 38.29 -6.38
CA ASP A 44 -7.35 38.82 -5.10
C ASP A 44 -8.53 38.94 -4.13
N ILE A 45 -8.50 38.17 -3.04
CA ILE A 45 -9.54 38.17 -2.01
C ILE A 45 -9.03 38.93 -0.80
N TYR A 46 -9.31 40.23 -0.74
CA TYR A 46 -8.83 41.12 0.32
C TYR A 46 -9.56 40.91 1.65
N ASN A 47 -10.86 40.61 1.60
CA ASN A 47 -11.73 40.37 2.78
C ASN A 47 -13.00 39.60 2.33
N GLY A 48 -13.63 38.86 3.25
CA GLY A 48 -14.89 38.16 3.02
C GLY A 48 -14.72 36.88 2.21
N THR A 49 -15.83 36.33 1.71
CA THR A 49 -15.83 35.03 1.04
C THR A 49 -16.04 35.17 -0.47
N LEU A 50 -15.16 34.55 -1.24
CA LEU A 50 -15.41 34.19 -2.64
C LEU A 50 -15.79 32.71 -2.68
N GLN A 51 -17.04 32.43 -3.04
CA GLN A 51 -17.63 31.10 -3.02
C GLN A 51 -17.77 30.56 -4.45
N ALA A 52 -17.60 29.25 -4.64
CA ALA A 52 -17.99 28.58 -5.87
C ALA A 52 -19.49 28.25 -5.84
N GLY A 53 -20.22 28.67 -6.86
CA GLY A 53 -21.63 28.31 -7.07
C GLY A 53 -21.82 27.09 -7.99
N ALA A 54 -20.75 26.62 -8.65
CA ALA A 54 -20.75 25.44 -9.51
C ALA A 54 -19.34 24.86 -9.63
N ALA A 55 -19.20 23.64 -10.15
CA ALA A 55 -17.91 23.07 -10.51
C ALA A 55 -17.21 23.90 -11.60
N ASN A 56 -15.88 24.06 -11.48
CA ASN A 56 -15.07 24.88 -12.40
C ASN A 56 -15.53 26.35 -12.49
N ALA A 57 -16.14 26.87 -11.42
CA ALA A 57 -16.48 28.27 -11.32
C ALA A 57 -15.24 29.17 -11.21
N PHE A 58 -14.19 28.76 -10.51
CA PHE A 58 -12.95 29.53 -10.44
C PHE A 58 -12.11 29.30 -11.69
N SER A 59 -11.45 30.36 -12.17
CA SER A 59 -10.68 30.27 -13.41
C SER A 59 -9.41 29.43 -13.20
N PRO A 60 -9.17 28.38 -14.02
CA PRO A 60 -7.96 27.58 -13.95
C PRO A 60 -6.70 28.34 -14.36
N ASN A 61 -6.86 29.54 -14.94
CA ASN A 61 -5.80 30.43 -15.42
C ASN A 61 -5.44 31.54 -14.41
N SER A 62 -6.22 31.70 -13.34
CA SER A 62 -6.04 32.77 -12.36
C SER A 62 -5.24 32.32 -11.13
N ALA A 63 -4.26 33.12 -10.73
CA ALA A 63 -3.60 32.97 -9.44
C ALA A 63 -4.49 33.58 -8.35
N VAL A 64 -4.76 32.83 -7.29
CA VAL A 64 -5.61 33.26 -6.19
C VAL A 64 -4.74 33.67 -5.00
N THR A 65 -4.91 34.92 -4.56
CA THR A 65 -4.22 35.47 -3.39
C THR A 65 -5.22 35.82 -2.30
N LEU A 66 -4.97 35.35 -1.07
CA LEU A 66 -5.83 35.60 0.07
C LEU A 66 -5.23 36.62 1.05
N GLY A 67 -6.04 37.62 1.40
CA GLY A 67 -5.80 38.65 2.42
C GLY A 67 -6.27 38.24 3.82
N TYR A 68 -6.30 39.19 4.75
CA TYR A 68 -6.84 38.96 6.10
C TYR A 68 -8.36 38.76 6.09
N ASN A 69 -8.85 37.87 6.95
CA ASN A 69 -10.30 37.58 7.06
C ASN A 69 -10.95 37.24 5.71
N SER A 70 -10.20 36.60 4.82
CA SER A 70 -10.65 36.16 3.51
C SER A 70 -10.87 34.66 3.50
N THR A 71 -11.84 34.22 2.71
CA THR A 71 -12.15 32.80 2.52
C THR A 71 -12.33 32.51 1.03
N LEU A 72 -11.60 31.53 0.53
CA LEU A 72 -11.91 30.85 -0.73
C LEU A 72 -12.77 29.63 -0.38
N ASP A 73 -14.06 29.69 -0.70
CA ASP A 73 -15.01 28.64 -0.37
C ASP A 73 -15.38 27.84 -1.63
N LEU A 74 -15.11 26.54 -1.62
CA LEU A 74 -15.45 25.65 -2.73
C LEU A 74 -16.91 25.20 -2.67
N ASN A 75 -17.60 25.35 -1.54
CA ASN A 75 -19.02 24.99 -1.38
C ASN A 75 -19.35 23.59 -1.93
N ASN A 76 -18.48 22.61 -1.65
CA ASN A 76 -18.58 21.22 -2.11
C ASN A 76 -18.29 20.97 -3.60
N PHE A 77 -17.99 22.01 -4.39
CA PHE A 77 -17.64 21.86 -5.81
C PHE A 77 -16.13 21.78 -6.00
N SER A 78 -15.67 20.80 -6.79
CA SER A 78 -14.27 20.75 -7.19
C SER A 78 -13.90 21.94 -8.09
N GLN A 79 -12.76 22.56 -7.79
CA GLN A 79 -12.27 23.76 -8.47
C GLN A 79 -10.84 23.58 -8.92
N THR A 80 -10.50 24.28 -9.99
CA THR A 80 -9.13 24.36 -10.49
C THR A 80 -8.72 25.82 -10.56
N ILE A 81 -7.58 26.16 -9.98
CA ILE A 81 -6.98 27.51 -9.99
C ILE A 81 -5.52 27.42 -10.40
N ARG A 82 -4.94 28.49 -10.95
CA ARG A 82 -3.54 28.47 -11.40
C ARG A 82 -2.60 28.27 -10.23
N SER A 83 -2.69 29.09 -9.20
CA SER A 83 -1.88 28.95 -7.99
C SER A 83 -2.59 29.52 -6.77
N LEU A 84 -2.16 29.10 -5.58
CA LEU A 84 -2.71 29.52 -4.30
C LEU A 84 -1.61 30.19 -3.47
N ALA A 85 -1.89 31.40 -2.99
CA ALA A 85 -1.00 32.15 -2.11
C ALA A 85 -1.77 32.96 -1.07
N SER A 86 -1.05 33.44 -0.05
CA SER A 86 -1.55 34.38 0.94
C SER A 86 -0.54 35.52 1.13
N VAL A 87 -1.02 36.74 1.37
CA VAL A 87 -0.15 37.93 1.46
C VAL A 87 0.74 37.95 2.71
N LEU A 88 0.23 37.57 3.88
CA LEU A 88 0.93 37.65 5.17
C LEU A 88 0.62 36.44 6.08
N PRO A 89 1.40 36.21 7.14
CA PRO A 89 1.07 35.18 8.14
C PRO A 89 -0.32 35.39 8.76
N GLY A 90 -1.08 34.31 8.92
CA GLY A 90 -2.46 34.36 9.43
C GLY A 90 -3.50 34.88 8.42
N SER A 91 -3.11 35.17 7.18
CA SER A 91 -4.04 35.55 6.11
C SER A 91 -4.69 34.33 5.46
N GLY A 92 -6.00 34.44 5.22
CA GLY A 92 -6.76 33.54 4.37
C GLY A 92 -7.20 32.23 5.02
N SER A 93 -8.29 31.70 4.49
CA SER A 93 -8.75 30.33 4.72
C SER A 93 -9.28 29.74 3.42
N VAL A 94 -9.16 28.43 3.27
CA VAL A 94 -9.83 27.66 2.21
C VAL A 94 -10.81 26.70 2.87
N THR A 95 -12.08 26.77 2.48
CA THR A 95 -13.11 25.81 2.90
C THR A 95 -13.45 24.93 1.70
N LEU A 96 -13.08 23.65 1.75
CA LEU A 96 -13.26 22.73 0.63
C LEU A 96 -14.72 22.26 0.49
N GLY A 97 -15.49 22.24 1.59
CA GLY A 97 -16.69 21.41 1.66
C GLY A 97 -16.30 19.95 1.36
N GLY A 98 -17.07 19.27 0.49
CA GLY A 98 -16.68 18.00 -0.13
C GLY A 98 -15.89 18.11 -1.45
N GLY A 99 -15.55 19.32 -1.92
CA GLY A 99 -14.90 19.55 -3.21
C GLY A 99 -13.38 19.37 -3.17
N THR A 100 -12.76 19.10 -4.31
CA THR A 100 -11.28 19.07 -4.42
C THR A 100 -10.75 20.39 -4.98
N LEU A 101 -9.76 20.99 -4.31
CA LEU A 101 -9.01 22.11 -4.85
C LEU A 101 -7.80 21.61 -5.64
N THR A 102 -7.77 21.88 -6.94
CA THR A 102 -6.59 21.66 -7.79
C THR A 102 -5.82 22.97 -7.97
N ALA A 103 -4.59 23.04 -7.46
CA ALA A 103 -3.79 24.26 -7.47
C ALA A 103 -2.30 24.00 -7.72
N GLY A 104 -1.63 24.97 -8.35
CA GLY A 104 -0.19 24.99 -8.55
C GLY A 104 0.19 25.27 -10.01
N ASP A 105 1.28 26.01 -10.18
CA ASP A 105 1.88 26.32 -11.48
C ASP A 105 3.39 26.04 -11.42
N ASN A 106 4.16 26.66 -12.31
CA ASN A 106 5.61 26.44 -12.37
C ASN A 106 6.38 27.31 -11.36
N ASN A 107 5.69 28.19 -10.62
CA ASN A 107 6.28 29.08 -9.63
C ASN A 107 6.11 28.52 -8.21
N ASN A 108 6.96 28.98 -7.31
CA ASN A 108 6.82 28.67 -5.90
C ASN A 108 5.83 29.63 -5.24
N THR A 109 4.83 29.09 -4.53
CA THR A 109 3.88 29.87 -3.75
C THR A 109 3.86 29.42 -2.30
N THR A 110 3.45 30.33 -1.41
CA THR A 110 3.23 30.00 0.01
C THR A 110 1.80 30.36 0.39
N PHE A 111 1.07 29.36 0.90
CA PHE A 111 -0.23 29.56 1.51
C PHE A 111 -0.11 29.36 3.02
N ARG A 112 -0.39 30.42 3.79
CA ARG A 112 -0.19 30.48 5.24
C ARG A 112 -1.49 30.28 6.03
N GLY A 113 -2.62 30.25 5.33
CA GLY A 113 -3.95 30.04 5.90
C GLY A 113 -4.25 28.58 6.20
N VAL A 114 -5.44 28.35 6.76
CA VAL A 114 -5.97 27.01 7.05
C VAL A 114 -6.80 26.52 5.85
N ILE A 115 -6.57 25.28 5.43
CA ILE A 115 -7.42 24.51 4.53
C ILE A 115 -8.24 23.52 5.38
N SER A 116 -9.55 23.49 5.18
CA SER A 116 -10.50 22.71 5.99
C SER A 116 -11.63 22.11 5.13
N GLY A 117 -12.38 21.14 5.68
CA GLY A 117 -13.50 20.48 5.00
C GLY A 117 -13.28 18.98 4.79
N SER A 118 -14.28 18.27 4.25
CA SER A 118 -14.17 16.84 3.94
C SER A 118 -13.51 16.56 2.58
N GLY A 119 -13.34 17.59 1.75
CA GLY A 119 -12.74 17.54 0.43
C GLY A 119 -11.21 17.47 0.44
N GLY A 120 -10.62 17.41 -0.76
CA GLY A 120 -9.20 17.13 -0.96
C GLY A 120 -8.39 18.26 -1.60
N LEU A 121 -7.08 18.04 -1.70
CA LEU A 121 -6.12 18.93 -2.35
C LEU A 121 -5.39 18.17 -3.47
N THR A 122 -5.29 18.76 -4.65
CA THR A 122 -4.44 18.26 -5.74
C THR A 122 -3.39 19.30 -6.10
N LYS A 123 -2.12 18.96 -5.88
CA LYS A 123 -0.96 19.75 -6.30
C LYS A 123 -0.60 19.42 -7.75
N ARG A 124 -0.55 20.45 -8.60
CA ARG A 124 -0.11 20.39 -10.00
C ARG A 124 1.00 21.41 -10.29
N GLY A 125 1.57 21.37 -11.49
CA GLY A 125 2.66 22.26 -11.91
C GLY A 125 4.00 21.95 -11.25
N SER A 126 5.12 22.36 -11.87
CA SER A 126 6.46 22.00 -11.40
C SER A 126 6.93 22.76 -10.16
N GLY A 127 6.30 23.88 -9.82
CA GLY A 127 6.69 24.72 -8.70
C GLY A 127 6.38 24.12 -7.34
N THR A 128 6.84 24.77 -6.27
CA THR A 128 6.58 24.38 -4.89
C THR A 128 5.34 25.08 -4.34
N LEU A 129 4.38 24.32 -3.82
CA LEU A 129 3.33 24.87 -2.94
C LEU A 129 3.74 24.64 -1.49
N ASN A 130 4.16 25.70 -0.80
CA ASN A 130 4.47 25.65 0.61
C ASN A 130 3.21 25.94 1.45
N LEU A 131 2.74 24.93 2.18
CA LEU A 131 1.66 25.07 3.15
C LEU A 131 2.27 25.39 4.51
N SER A 132 1.97 26.57 5.07
CA SER A 132 2.52 27.02 6.37
C SER A 132 1.44 27.22 7.44
N GLY A 133 0.18 26.92 7.14
CA GLY A 133 -0.90 26.87 8.12
C GLY A 133 -1.18 25.44 8.59
N THR A 134 -1.83 25.32 9.74
CA THR A 134 -2.31 24.04 10.30
C THR A 134 -3.57 23.61 9.55
N ASN A 135 -3.49 22.55 8.75
CA ASN A 135 -4.59 22.12 7.89
C ASN A 135 -5.42 20.99 8.51
N THR A 136 -6.74 21.03 8.31
CA THR A 136 -7.70 20.12 8.97
C THR A 136 -8.61 19.36 8.00
N TYR A 137 -8.39 19.49 6.68
CA TYR A 137 -9.20 18.79 5.69
C TYR A 137 -9.00 17.27 5.73
N ALA A 138 -10.07 16.51 5.47
CA ALA A 138 -10.05 15.05 5.57
C ALA A 138 -9.92 14.33 4.23
N GLY A 139 -10.22 15.00 3.11
CA GLY A 139 -10.09 14.39 1.79
C GLY A 139 -8.64 14.20 1.38
N PRO A 140 -8.38 13.42 0.31
CA PRO A 140 -7.03 13.03 -0.08
C PRO A 140 -6.18 14.23 -0.56
N THR A 141 -4.88 14.13 -0.34
CA THR A 141 -3.86 15.00 -0.93
C THR A 141 -3.17 14.28 -2.07
N ALA A 142 -3.38 14.70 -3.32
CA ALA A 142 -2.68 14.16 -4.48
C ALA A 142 -1.57 15.10 -4.93
N ILE A 143 -0.35 14.56 -5.07
CA ILE A 143 0.80 15.28 -5.63
C ILE A 143 1.03 14.73 -7.05
N ASN A 144 0.48 15.42 -8.05
CA ASN A 144 0.59 15.01 -9.45
C ASN A 144 1.94 15.44 -10.04
N VAL A 145 2.38 16.67 -9.75
CA VAL A 145 3.64 17.25 -10.26
C VAL A 145 4.20 18.25 -9.24
N GLY A 146 5.54 18.37 -9.22
CA GLY A 146 6.27 19.35 -8.44
C GLY A 146 6.30 19.02 -6.94
N THR A 147 6.50 20.04 -6.12
CA THR A 147 6.71 19.85 -4.68
C THR A 147 5.52 20.40 -3.89
N LEU A 148 4.98 19.59 -2.99
CA LEU A 148 4.17 20.08 -1.88
C LEU A 148 5.07 20.13 -0.65
N GLN A 149 5.23 21.30 -0.05
CA GLN A 149 6.15 21.51 1.07
C GLN A 149 5.37 21.81 2.35
N ALA A 150 5.75 21.16 3.45
CA ALA A 150 5.29 21.47 4.79
C ALA A 150 6.18 22.56 5.39
N GLY A 151 5.61 23.75 5.61
CA GLY A 151 6.27 24.89 6.27
C GLY A 151 5.93 25.03 7.75
N ALA A 152 5.03 24.19 8.28
CA ALA A 152 4.61 24.16 9.67
C ALA A 152 4.18 22.75 10.10
N ALA A 153 4.05 22.52 11.41
CA ALA A 153 3.41 21.31 11.92
C ALA A 153 1.98 21.19 11.40
N ASN A 154 1.56 19.97 11.02
CA ASN A 154 0.24 19.70 10.45
C ASN A 154 -0.07 20.50 9.18
N ALA A 155 0.96 20.97 8.46
CA ALA A 155 0.80 21.58 7.14
C ALA A 155 0.24 20.59 6.12
N PHE A 156 0.60 19.32 6.22
CA PHE A 156 -0.18 18.25 5.59
C PHE A 156 -1.18 17.80 6.64
N SER A 157 -2.47 17.76 6.27
CA SER A 157 -3.48 17.48 7.27
C SER A 157 -3.30 16.05 7.79
N PRO A 158 -3.28 15.82 9.13
CA PRO A 158 -3.17 14.48 9.69
C PRO A 158 -4.39 13.60 9.37
N ASN A 159 -5.50 14.22 8.93
CA ASN A 159 -6.73 13.53 8.54
C ASN A 159 -6.73 13.13 7.05
N SER A 160 -5.69 13.48 6.28
CA SER A 160 -5.64 13.30 4.83
C SER A 160 -4.68 12.17 4.45
N ALA A 161 -5.13 11.29 3.56
CA ALA A 161 -4.23 10.35 2.88
C ALA A 161 -3.40 11.09 1.81
N VAL A 162 -2.08 10.87 1.79
CA VAL A 162 -1.19 11.46 0.78
C VAL A 162 -0.95 10.46 -0.35
N THR A 163 -1.19 10.88 -1.59
CA THR A 163 -0.93 10.09 -2.81
C THR A 163 0.11 10.78 -3.67
N LEU A 164 1.22 10.10 -3.94
CA LEU A 164 2.19 10.48 -4.97
C LEU A 164 1.71 9.93 -6.32
N ALA A 165 0.94 10.74 -7.04
CA ALA A 165 0.36 10.38 -8.33
C ALA A 165 1.30 10.66 -9.52
N GLY A 166 2.31 11.51 -9.31
CA GLY A 166 3.34 11.80 -10.31
C GLY A 166 4.45 10.76 -10.39
N GLN A 167 5.25 10.87 -11.44
CA GLN A 167 6.57 10.23 -11.52
C GLN A 167 7.59 11.13 -10.84
N ASN A 168 8.48 10.54 -10.03
CA ASN A 168 9.57 11.23 -9.37
C ASN A 168 10.91 10.66 -9.82
N SER A 169 11.95 11.50 -9.88
CA SER A 169 13.29 11.13 -10.33
C SER A 169 14.38 11.39 -9.28
N TYR A 170 14.00 11.71 -8.04
CA TYR A 170 14.97 11.94 -6.97
C TYR A 170 15.60 10.61 -6.52
N GLY A 171 16.88 10.65 -6.14
CA GLY A 171 17.63 9.49 -5.68
C GLY A 171 17.87 9.43 -4.16
N GLY A 172 17.54 10.50 -3.42
CA GLY A 172 17.84 10.62 -1.99
C GLY A 172 17.00 9.74 -1.06
N GLY A 173 16.03 9.01 -1.59
CA GLY A 173 15.11 8.16 -0.82
C GLY A 173 13.91 8.91 -0.24
N THR A 174 13.03 8.15 0.39
CA THR A 174 11.85 8.61 1.13
C THR A 174 11.91 8.04 2.54
N ASP A 175 11.88 8.90 3.55
CA ASP A 175 11.83 8.51 4.96
C ASP A 175 10.38 8.71 5.47
N LEU A 176 9.64 7.61 5.56
CA LEU A 176 8.26 7.59 6.04
C LEU A 176 8.26 7.31 7.54
N LYS A 177 8.08 8.37 8.33
CA LYS A 177 8.14 8.30 9.80
C LYS A 177 6.81 7.98 10.47
N GLN A 178 5.70 8.38 9.85
CA GLN A 178 4.34 8.22 10.39
C GLN A 178 3.32 8.22 9.26
N GLY A 179 2.11 7.75 9.55
CA GLY A 179 0.97 7.79 8.64
C GLY A 179 1.17 6.87 7.44
N GLY A 180 0.63 7.24 6.27
CA GLY A 180 0.83 6.43 5.09
C GLY A 180 0.87 7.21 3.79
N ILE A 181 1.53 6.60 2.82
CA ILE A 181 1.73 7.14 1.49
C ILE A 181 1.14 6.18 0.47
N ALA A 182 0.33 6.69 -0.45
CA ALA A 182 -0.14 5.95 -1.60
C ALA A 182 0.72 6.28 -2.82
N VAL A 183 1.12 5.27 -3.58
CA VAL A 183 1.85 5.44 -4.84
C VAL A 183 0.90 5.24 -6.02
N GLY A 184 0.92 6.17 -6.96
CA GLY A 184 0.10 6.10 -8.18
C GLY A 184 0.88 5.68 -9.44
N THR A 185 2.21 5.63 -9.37
CA THR A 185 3.07 5.23 -10.50
C THR A 185 4.25 4.40 -10.01
N ASN A 186 4.89 3.66 -10.92
CA ASN A 186 6.07 2.82 -10.62
C ASN A 186 7.28 3.62 -10.09
N SER A 187 7.36 4.92 -10.42
CA SER A 187 8.45 5.82 -10.00
C SER A 187 7.97 6.88 -9.01
N ALA A 188 6.84 6.66 -8.35
CA ALA A 188 6.26 7.63 -7.41
C ALA A 188 7.21 7.95 -6.24
N LEU A 189 8.08 7.02 -5.84
CA LEU A 189 9.05 7.21 -4.76
C LEU A 189 10.46 7.58 -5.24
N GLY A 190 10.61 7.96 -6.51
CA GLY A 190 11.93 8.16 -7.10
C GLY A 190 12.70 6.83 -7.24
N THR A 191 14.02 6.89 -7.18
CA THR A 191 14.90 5.70 -7.30
C THR A 191 15.58 5.30 -5.99
N GLY A 192 15.44 6.09 -4.94
CA GLY A 192 16.07 5.84 -3.64
C GLY A 192 15.31 4.85 -2.77
N GLU A 193 15.88 4.51 -1.62
CA GLU A 193 15.25 3.64 -0.61
C GLU A 193 13.99 4.29 -0.01
N LEU A 194 12.98 3.48 0.29
CA LEU A 194 11.88 3.82 1.18
C LEU A 194 12.18 3.28 2.58
N ALA A 195 12.53 4.17 3.51
CA ALA A 195 12.63 3.84 4.93
C ALA A 195 11.23 3.93 5.56
N MET A 196 10.79 2.86 6.22
CA MET A 196 9.49 2.73 6.87
C MET A 196 9.67 2.49 8.36
N HIS A 197 9.18 3.44 9.16
CA HIS A 197 9.14 3.39 10.61
C HIS A 197 7.89 2.68 11.16
N GLU A 198 7.81 2.52 12.48
CA GLU A 198 6.65 1.96 13.17
C GLU A 198 5.33 2.66 12.83
N GLY A 199 4.29 1.85 12.57
CA GLY A 199 2.93 2.35 12.30
C GLY A 199 2.74 3.01 10.94
N THR A 200 3.70 2.84 10.03
CA THR A 200 3.64 3.45 8.69
C THR A 200 2.93 2.54 7.69
N THR A 201 2.30 3.13 6.67
CA THR A 201 1.61 2.36 5.62
C THR A 201 2.03 2.76 4.21
N LEU A 202 2.47 1.80 3.41
CA LEU A 202 2.57 1.95 1.95
C LEU A 202 1.27 1.45 1.31
N ARG A 203 0.65 2.28 0.47
CA ARG A 203 -0.58 1.99 -0.27
C ARG A 203 -0.35 2.08 -1.78
N PHE A 204 -1.21 1.42 -2.55
CA PHE A 204 -1.20 1.48 -4.01
C PHE A 204 -2.50 2.12 -4.51
N ALA A 205 -2.38 3.09 -5.41
CA ALA A 205 -3.52 3.82 -5.96
C ALA A 205 -3.92 3.37 -7.37
N ALA A 206 -3.21 2.37 -7.93
CA ALA A 206 -3.49 1.79 -9.24
C ALA A 206 -3.11 0.29 -9.27
N ASP A 207 -3.71 -0.44 -10.19
CA ASP A 207 -3.41 -1.86 -10.42
C ASP A 207 -2.10 -2.05 -11.22
N GLY A 208 -1.40 -3.15 -10.96
CA GLY A 208 -0.20 -3.56 -11.70
C GLY A 208 1.05 -2.73 -11.41
N LEU A 209 1.06 -1.91 -10.36
CA LEU A 209 2.23 -1.11 -10.01
C LEU A 209 3.42 -1.99 -9.63
N THR A 210 4.60 -1.61 -10.11
CA THR A 210 5.88 -2.29 -9.84
C THR A 210 6.87 -1.29 -9.27
N LEU A 211 7.18 -1.42 -7.98
CA LEU A 211 8.12 -0.55 -7.28
C LEU A 211 9.48 -1.20 -7.18
N ALA A 212 10.48 -0.52 -7.73
CA ALA A 212 11.87 -0.96 -7.71
C ALA A 212 12.67 -0.45 -6.50
N ASN A 213 12.09 0.49 -5.74
CA ASN A 213 12.72 1.06 -4.55
C ASN A 213 13.06 -0.04 -3.54
N PRO A 214 14.32 -0.11 -3.05
CA PRO A 214 14.62 -0.85 -1.82
C PRO A 214 13.73 -0.35 -0.68
N ILE A 215 13.37 -1.23 0.25
CA ILE A 215 12.57 -0.87 1.42
C ILE A 215 13.36 -1.27 2.66
N ALA A 216 13.52 -0.34 3.59
CA ALA A 216 14.12 -0.60 4.89
C ALA A 216 13.05 -0.45 5.97
N PHE A 217 12.76 -1.53 6.69
CA PHE A 217 12.01 -1.46 7.94
C PHE A 217 12.97 -1.01 9.03
N THR A 218 12.84 0.24 9.47
CA THR A 218 13.84 0.87 10.33
C THR A 218 13.67 0.51 11.81
N ASP A 219 12.46 0.15 12.22
CA ASP A 219 12.11 -0.21 13.59
C ASP A 219 11.61 -1.66 13.68
N ALA A 220 11.50 -2.19 14.89
CA ALA A 220 11.21 -3.61 15.13
C ALA A 220 9.73 -4.02 14.94
N VAL A 221 8.79 -3.08 14.74
CA VAL A 221 7.36 -3.38 14.68
C VAL A 221 6.60 -2.50 13.65
N ASP A 222 5.73 -3.17 12.88
CA ASP A 222 4.54 -2.72 12.12
C ASP A 222 4.61 -1.71 10.95
N PRO A 223 5.51 -1.86 9.98
CA PRO A 223 5.23 -1.43 8.62
C PRO A 223 4.07 -2.22 7.99
N ILE A 224 3.07 -1.49 7.46
CA ILE A 224 1.92 -2.06 6.77
C ILE A 224 2.08 -1.85 5.26
N ILE A 225 1.89 -2.92 4.49
CA ILE A 225 1.71 -2.85 3.04
C ILE A 225 0.25 -3.16 2.73
N ASP A 226 -0.49 -2.14 2.31
CA ASP A 226 -1.91 -2.20 2.01
C ASP A 226 -2.12 -2.12 0.49
N THR A 227 -2.48 -3.25 -0.10
CA THR A 227 -2.70 -3.31 -1.55
C THR A 227 -4.05 -2.75 -1.99
N GLY A 228 -4.95 -2.41 -1.07
CA GLY A 228 -6.36 -2.22 -1.41
C GLY A 228 -6.85 -3.41 -2.24
N PRO A 229 -7.57 -3.19 -3.36
CA PRO A 229 -8.01 -4.25 -4.26
C PRO A 229 -6.96 -4.64 -5.34
N PHE A 230 -5.79 -4.02 -5.34
CA PHE A 230 -4.87 -4.07 -6.48
C PHE A 230 -3.83 -5.19 -6.40
N THR A 231 -3.26 -5.55 -7.55
CA THR A 231 -1.99 -6.27 -7.62
C THR A 231 -0.84 -5.28 -7.62
N ALA A 232 0.08 -5.42 -6.68
CA ALA A 232 1.28 -4.61 -6.57
C ALA A 232 2.52 -5.49 -6.49
N THR A 233 3.61 -5.10 -7.13
CA THR A 233 4.88 -5.83 -7.14
C THR A 233 5.98 -4.99 -6.50
N LEU A 234 6.69 -5.56 -5.54
CA LEU A 234 7.90 -4.99 -4.96
C LEU A 234 9.11 -5.78 -5.49
N THR A 235 9.91 -5.14 -6.33
CA THR A 235 11.13 -5.76 -6.91
C THR A 235 12.39 -5.35 -6.17
N GLY A 236 12.36 -4.23 -5.43
CA GLY A 236 13.41 -3.88 -4.49
C GLY A 236 13.44 -4.83 -3.30
N ALA A 237 14.63 -5.04 -2.72
CA ALA A 237 14.79 -5.84 -1.51
C ALA A 237 14.16 -5.13 -0.30
N ILE A 238 13.47 -5.89 0.54
CA ILE A 238 12.99 -5.46 1.86
C ILE A 238 14.00 -5.94 2.91
N THR A 239 14.48 -5.03 3.75
CA THR A 239 15.50 -5.29 4.78
C THR A 239 15.11 -4.70 6.13
N GLY A 240 15.85 -5.02 7.19
CA GLY A 240 15.69 -4.44 8.52
C GLY A 240 14.96 -5.33 9.53
N PRO A 241 14.85 -4.88 10.80
CA PRO A 241 14.30 -5.71 11.87
C PRO A 241 12.79 -5.90 11.85
N GLY A 242 12.03 -5.01 11.20
CA GLY A 242 10.58 -4.92 11.35
C GLY A 242 9.76 -6.04 10.73
N ASP A 243 8.51 -6.11 11.18
CA ASP A 243 7.48 -7.03 10.68
C ASP A 243 6.86 -6.51 9.38
N LEU A 244 6.47 -7.42 8.48
CA LEU A 244 5.68 -7.12 7.29
C LEU A 244 4.22 -7.49 7.53
N SER A 245 3.32 -6.49 7.62
CA SER A 245 1.87 -6.72 7.66
C SER A 245 1.24 -6.45 6.30
N LYS A 246 0.74 -7.50 5.65
CA LYS A 246 0.02 -7.44 4.38
C LYS A 246 -1.49 -7.38 4.63
N ILE A 247 -2.11 -6.26 4.23
CA ILE A 247 -3.57 -6.05 4.26
C ILE A 247 -4.12 -5.68 2.87
N GLY A 248 -5.44 -5.50 2.76
CA GLY A 248 -6.13 -5.25 1.50
C GLY A 248 -6.42 -6.54 0.75
N SER A 249 -7.57 -6.61 0.08
CA SER A 249 -8.05 -7.80 -0.64
C SER A 249 -7.21 -8.19 -1.87
N GLY A 250 -6.38 -7.27 -2.36
CA GLY A 250 -5.48 -7.44 -3.49
C GLY A 250 -4.28 -8.35 -3.24
N THR A 251 -3.37 -8.38 -4.22
CA THR A 251 -2.18 -9.24 -4.23
C THR A 251 -0.90 -8.42 -4.10
N LEU A 252 -0.09 -8.71 -3.08
CA LEU A 252 1.28 -8.23 -2.98
C LEU A 252 2.22 -9.27 -3.55
N VAL A 253 2.95 -8.95 -4.61
CA VAL A 253 3.99 -9.79 -5.21
C VAL A 253 5.35 -9.32 -4.71
N LEU A 254 6.10 -10.19 -4.05
CA LEU A 254 7.50 -9.93 -3.69
C LEU A 254 8.40 -10.58 -4.72
N SER A 255 9.32 -9.81 -5.33
CA SER A 255 10.30 -10.33 -6.31
C SER A 255 11.74 -9.98 -5.94
N GLY A 256 11.96 -9.03 -5.03
CA GLY A 256 13.28 -8.74 -4.48
C GLY A 256 13.80 -9.85 -3.57
N ALA A 257 15.12 -9.91 -3.36
CA ALA A 257 15.73 -10.80 -2.37
C ALA A 257 15.55 -10.18 -0.97
N ASN A 258 14.51 -10.58 -0.24
CA ASN A 258 14.17 -9.95 1.04
C ASN A 258 14.94 -10.59 2.20
N SER A 259 15.39 -9.78 3.15
CA SER A 259 16.21 -10.20 4.28
C SER A 259 15.82 -9.54 5.61
N TYR A 260 14.59 -9.02 5.72
CA TYR A 260 14.08 -8.51 6.99
C TYR A 260 13.89 -9.65 7.99
N SER A 261 14.12 -9.40 9.28
CA SER A 261 14.09 -10.44 10.31
C SER A 261 12.76 -10.59 11.04
N GLY A 262 11.89 -9.58 10.97
CA GLY A 262 10.58 -9.61 11.60
C GLY A 262 9.62 -10.62 10.97
N ALA A 263 8.48 -10.81 11.63
CA ALA A 263 7.43 -11.69 11.17
C ALA A 263 6.75 -11.17 9.90
N THR A 264 6.16 -12.07 9.12
CA THR A 264 5.32 -11.75 7.96
C THR A 264 3.88 -12.16 8.27
N ALA A 265 2.98 -11.19 8.41
CA ALA A 265 1.56 -11.44 8.61
C ALA A 265 0.79 -11.20 7.30
N VAL A 266 0.14 -12.24 6.78
CA VAL A 266 -0.81 -12.13 5.67
C VAL A 266 -2.21 -12.11 6.28
N THR A 267 -2.69 -10.89 6.56
CA THR A 267 -3.96 -10.66 7.26
C THR A 267 -5.12 -10.64 6.28
N GLU A 268 -4.92 -10.08 5.09
CA GLU A 268 -5.94 -10.02 4.03
C GLU A 268 -5.32 -10.21 2.63
N GLY A 269 -6.16 -10.66 1.69
CA GLY A 269 -5.78 -10.83 0.29
C GLY A 269 -4.70 -11.89 0.09
N THR A 270 -3.78 -11.63 -0.85
CA THR A 270 -2.72 -12.58 -1.22
C THR A 270 -1.33 -11.97 -1.05
N LEU A 271 -0.41 -12.69 -0.41
CA LEU A 271 1.02 -12.49 -0.53
C LEU A 271 1.56 -13.54 -1.51
N ARG A 272 2.15 -13.10 -2.63
CA ARG A 272 2.61 -13.95 -3.72
C ARG A 272 4.12 -13.84 -3.94
N ALA A 273 4.80 -14.95 -4.17
CA ALA A 273 6.18 -14.95 -4.65
C ALA A 273 6.23 -14.62 -6.14
N GLY A 274 7.12 -13.71 -6.54
CA GLY A 274 7.40 -13.36 -7.93
C GLY A 274 8.73 -13.90 -8.45
N ALA A 275 9.56 -14.46 -7.56
CA ALA A 275 10.80 -15.12 -7.88
C ALA A 275 11.16 -16.14 -6.78
N ALA A 276 12.00 -17.12 -7.09
CA ALA A 276 12.51 -18.06 -6.10
C ALA A 276 13.35 -17.33 -5.03
N ASN A 277 13.27 -17.81 -3.78
CA ASN A 277 13.97 -17.24 -2.63
C ASN A 277 13.69 -15.74 -2.38
N THR A 278 12.49 -15.25 -2.77
CA THR A 278 12.10 -13.86 -2.50
C THR A 278 11.70 -13.61 -1.04
N PHE A 279 10.88 -14.47 -0.41
CA PHE A 279 10.51 -14.35 1.00
C PHE A 279 11.73 -14.46 1.92
N SER A 280 11.71 -13.73 3.03
CA SER A 280 12.81 -13.74 3.99
C SER A 280 12.90 -15.10 4.70
N PRO A 281 14.04 -15.81 4.62
CA PRO A 281 14.21 -17.13 5.23
C PRO A 281 14.25 -17.10 6.76
N ALA A 282 14.53 -15.94 7.36
CA ALA A 282 14.50 -15.75 8.80
C ALA A 282 13.08 -15.47 9.34
N SER A 283 12.15 -15.04 8.48
CA SER A 283 10.85 -14.53 8.90
C SER A 283 9.86 -15.64 9.22
N ALA A 284 9.24 -15.57 10.40
CA ALA A 284 8.08 -16.38 10.74
C ALA A 284 6.84 -15.84 10.04
N HIS A 285 6.11 -16.70 9.32
CA HIS A 285 4.91 -16.31 8.58
C HIS A 285 3.62 -16.70 9.32
N SER A 286 2.60 -15.88 9.19
CA SER A 286 1.22 -16.22 9.56
C SER A 286 0.27 -15.91 8.41
N VAL A 287 -0.70 -16.81 8.18
CA VAL A 287 -1.72 -16.64 7.14
C VAL A 287 -3.09 -16.74 7.80
N ALA A 288 -3.81 -15.62 7.83
CA ALA A 288 -5.12 -15.51 8.43
C ALA A 288 -6.20 -16.26 7.63
N ALA A 289 -7.32 -16.60 8.27
CA ALA A 289 -8.46 -17.19 7.59
C ALA A 289 -8.97 -16.25 6.47
N GLY A 290 -9.12 -16.79 5.26
CA GLY A 290 -9.50 -16.01 4.07
C GLY A 290 -8.32 -15.35 3.32
N ALA A 291 -7.12 -15.28 3.93
CA ALA A 291 -5.91 -14.82 3.27
C ALA A 291 -5.17 -15.97 2.56
N THR A 292 -4.27 -15.62 1.64
CA THR A 292 -3.49 -16.58 0.85
C THR A 292 -1.99 -16.25 0.84
N LEU A 293 -1.16 -17.26 1.11
CA LEU A 293 0.26 -17.27 0.75
C LEU A 293 0.42 -18.09 -0.53
N ASP A 294 0.80 -17.45 -1.63
CA ASP A 294 0.93 -18.07 -2.94
C ASP A 294 2.40 -18.10 -3.38
N LEU A 295 2.93 -19.28 -3.69
CA LEU A 295 4.29 -19.41 -4.18
C LEU A 295 4.36 -19.28 -5.71
N ALA A 296 3.23 -19.36 -6.42
CA ALA A 296 3.17 -19.26 -7.87
C ALA A 296 4.20 -20.14 -8.62
N GLY A 297 4.55 -21.29 -8.05
CA GLY A 297 5.57 -22.20 -8.59
C GLY A 297 7.01 -21.91 -8.16
N PHE A 298 7.28 -20.80 -7.48
CA PHE A 298 8.62 -20.43 -7.01
C PHE A 298 8.94 -21.07 -5.66
N SER A 299 10.09 -21.75 -5.58
CA SER A 299 10.52 -22.38 -4.32
C SER A 299 10.99 -21.33 -3.32
N GLN A 300 10.53 -21.48 -2.07
CA GLN A 300 10.76 -20.52 -0.99
C GLN A 300 11.29 -21.19 0.27
N GLY A 301 12.10 -20.46 1.02
CA GLY A 301 12.46 -20.78 2.40
C GLY A 301 11.92 -19.71 3.35
N ILE A 302 11.38 -20.12 4.49
CA ILE A 302 10.88 -19.23 5.55
C ILE A 302 11.23 -19.76 6.95
N GLY A 303 11.12 -18.90 7.96
CA GLY A 303 11.47 -19.24 9.34
C GLY A 303 10.48 -20.21 9.98
N ALA A 304 9.19 -19.89 9.94
CA ALA A 304 8.12 -20.71 10.53
C ALA A 304 6.80 -20.39 9.83
N LEU A 305 5.74 -21.17 10.08
CA LEU A 305 4.41 -20.90 9.52
C LEU A 305 3.28 -21.26 10.46
N THR A 306 2.39 -20.31 10.72
CA THR A 306 1.05 -20.56 11.29
C THR A 306 -0.01 -20.37 10.20
N ASN A 307 -0.78 -21.41 9.88
CA ASN A 307 -1.69 -21.41 8.73
C ASN A 307 -3.16 -21.60 9.12
N ALA A 308 -3.96 -20.53 9.09
CA ALA A 308 -5.41 -20.57 9.14
C ALA A 308 -6.09 -20.30 7.78
N GLY A 309 -5.34 -19.80 6.79
CA GLY A 309 -5.81 -19.47 5.45
C GLY A 309 -5.46 -20.51 4.39
N THR A 310 -5.10 -20.04 3.19
CA THR A 310 -4.63 -20.90 2.08
C THR A 310 -3.13 -20.71 1.86
N VAL A 311 -2.40 -21.81 1.74
CA VAL A 311 -1.01 -21.84 1.27
C VAL A 311 -1.01 -22.60 -0.04
N SER A 312 -0.62 -21.96 -1.13
CA SER A 312 -0.61 -22.54 -2.47
C SER A 312 0.81 -22.64 -2.99
N LEU A 313 1.24 -23.85 -3.36
CA LEU A 313 2.53 -24.09 -4.03
C LEU A 313 2.38 -24.19 -5.55
N ILE A 314 1.15 -24.24 -6.05
CA ILE A 314 0.83 -24.57 -7.44
C ILE A 314 1.51 -23.59 -8.40
N GLY A 315 2.36 -24.12 -9.27
CA GLY A 315 2.90 -23.46 -10.45
C GLY A 315 2.33 -24.02 -11.75
N SER A 316 2.99 -23.71 -12.87
CA SER A 316 2.69 -24.30 -14.19
C SER A 316 3.12 -25.76 -14.30
N ALA A 317 4.02 -26.22 -13.43
CA ALA A 317 4.51 -27.58 -13.30
C ALA A 317 4.71 -27.92 -11.81
N PRO A 318 4.60 -29.20 -11.43
CA PRO A 318 4.89 -29.63 -10.05
C PRO A 318 6.39 -29.59 -9.75
N GLY A 319 6.73 -29.53 -8.47
CA GLY A 319 8.12 -29.60 -7.97
C GLY A 319 8.52 -28.42 -7.08
N THR A 320 7.60 -27.49 -6.84
CA THR A 320 7.82 -26.32 -5.98
C THR A 320 7.97 -26.74 -4.53
N THR A 321 8.96 -26.19 -3.82
CA THR A 321 9.17 -26.48 -2.40
C THR A 321 8.95 -25.26 -1.53
N LEU A 322 8.24 -25.44 -0.42
CA LEU A 322 8.23 -24.49 0.69
C LEU A 322 8.97 -25.11 1.88
N THR A 323 10.10 -24.50 2.25
CA THR A 323 11.01 -25.01 3.28
C THR A 323 10.94 -24.19 4.56
N PHE A 324 10.91 -24.85 5.71
CA PHE A 324 10.83 -24.22 7.04
C PHE A 324 11.98 -24.66 7.92
N THR A 325 12.61 -23.70 8.61
CA THR A 325 13.65 -23.99 9.61
C THR A 325 13.09 -24.10 11.04
N GLY A 326 11.89 -23.60 11.27
CA GLY A 326 11.13 -23.62 12.51
C GLY A 326 9.74 -24.25 12.34
N PRO A 327 8.85 -24.08 13.33
CA PRO A 327 7.61 -24.85 13.41
C PRO A 327 6.61 -24.54 12.31
N TYR A 328 5.85 -25.57 11.93
CA TYR A 328 4.63 -25.46 11.14
C TYR A 328 3.42 -25.73 12.04
N VAL A 329 2.47 -24.79 12.12
CA VAL A 329 1.25 -24.89 12.93
C VAL A 329 0.04 -24.76 12.01
N GLY A 330 -0.69 -25.85 11.81
CA GLY A 330 -1.95 -25.85 11.08
C GLY A 330 -3.13 -25.43 11.97
N ASN A 331 -3.87 -24.40 11.57
CA ASN A 331 -5.06 -23.89 12.26
C ASN A 331 -6.31 -24.05 11.40
N ASN A 332 -6.53 -25.26 10.89
CA ASN A 332 -7.58 -25.62 9.92
C ASN A 332 -7.43 -24.96 8.53
N GLY A 333 -6.25 -24.45 8.21
CA GLY A 333 -5.95 -23.91 6.89
C GLY A 333 -5.90 -24.96 5.78
N LEU A 334 -5.83 -24.48 4.54
CA LEU A 334 -5.69 -25.27 3.31
C LEU A 334 -4.23 -25.19 2.82
N LEU A 335 -3.66 -26.34 2.45
CA LEU A 335 -2.41 -26.47 1.71
C LEU A 335 -2.73 -27.01 0.32
N ARG A 336 -2.33 -26.31 -0.74
CA ARG A 336 -2.55 -26.71 -2.13
C ARG A 336 -1.22 -27.09 -2.78
N LEU A 337 -1.15 -28.29 -3.32
CA LEU A 337 0.04 -28.87 -3.95
C LEU A 337 -0.30 -29.33 -5.37
N GLY A 338 0.53 -28.98 -6.33
CA GLY A 338 0.53 -29.57 -7.67
C GLY A 338 1.33 -30.87 -7.68
N THR A 339 0.78 -31.92 -8.30
CA THR A 339 1.44 -33.21 -8.44
C THR A 339 1.19 -33.78 -9.83
N PHE A 340 2.22 -34.30 -10.49
CA PHE A 340 2.03 -35.18 -11.64
C PHE A 340 1.64 -36.56 -11.10
N LEU A 341 0.35 -36.89 -11.01
CA LEU A 341 -0.09 -38.15 -10.41
C LEU A 341 0.23 -39.35 -11.31
N GLY A 342 1.30 -40.07 -10.97
CA GLY A 342 1.74 -41.32 -11.58
C GLY A 342 2.03 -42.38 -10.52
N ASP A 343 3.24 -42.94 -10.54
CA ASP A 343 3.71 -43.93 -9.56
C ASP A 343 4.45 -43.26 -8.38
N SER A 344 5.21 -44.01 -7.59
CA SER A 344 5.95 -43.45 -6.45
C SER A 344 7.08 -42.48 -6.83
N ALA A 345 7.47 -42.40 -8.10
CA ALA A 345 8.45 -41.42 -8.60
C ALA A 345 7.79 -40.11 -9.08
N SER A 346 6.47 -39.96 -8.88
CA SER A 346 5.73 -38.75 -9.23
C SER A 346 6.38 -37.48 -8.68
N ILE A 347 6.57 -36.49 -9.56
CA ILE A 347 7.00 -35.15 -9.14
C ILE A 347 5.84 -34.46 -8.47
N SER A 348 6.09 -33.92 -7.27
CA SER A 348 5.11 -33.15 -6.51
C SER A 348 5.74 -31.89 -5.95
N ASP A 349 4.91 -30.88 -5.77
CA ASP A 349 5.16 -29.81 -4.81
C ASP A 349 5.30 -30.40 -3.41
N ARG A 350 6.18 -29.81 -2.59
CA ARG A 350 6.53 -30.35 -1.28
C ARG A 350 6.63 -29.29 -0.19
N LEU A 351 6.10 -29.65 0.97
CA LEU A 351 6.36 -29.00 2.24
C LEU A 351 7.63 -29.64 2.85
N VAL A 352 8.64 -28.86 3.21
CA VAL A 352 9.93 -29.37 3.70
C VAL A 352 10.27 -28.81 5.07
N LEU A 353 10.21 -29.64 6.12
CA LEU A 353 10.65 -29.28 7.47
C LEU A 353 12.14 -29.59 7.59
N SER A 354 13.02 -28.57 7.56
CA SER A 354 14.46 -28.77 7.41
C SER A 354 15.31 -28.42 8.65
N GLY A 355 14.76 -27.70 9.62
CA GLY A 355 15.51 -27.29 10.81
C GLY A 355 15.28 -28.19 12.03
N LEU A 356 16.17 -28.12 13.01
CA LEU A 356 16.05 -28.87 14.27
C LEU A 356 14.78 -28.51 15.05
N ALA A 357 14.29 -27.28 14.88
CA ALA A 357 13.04 -26.78 15.46
C ALA A 357 11.83 -26.97 14.53
N ALA A 358 12.01 -27.58 13.35
CA ALA A 358 10.95 -27.74 12.36
C ALA A 358 10.04 -28.93 12.72
N VAL A 359 9.08 -28.65 13.60
CA VAL A 359 8.02 -29.59 14.02
C VAL A 359 6.70 -29.14 13.43
N ALA A 360 5.94 -30.08 12.86
CA ALA A 360 4.56 -29.84 12.43
C ALA A 360 3.57 -30.16 13.57
N SER A 361 2.56 -29.31 13.75
CA SER A 361 1.49 -29.48 14.72
C SER A 361 0.16 -28.93 14.19
N GLY A 362 -0.94 -29.21 14.89
CA GLY A 362 -2.27 -28.73 14.53
C GLY A 362 -2.93 -29.50 13.38
N ARG A 363 -3.83 -28.84 12.64
CA ARG A 363 -4.61 -29.43 11.55
C ARG A 363 -4.53 -28.60 10.27
N THR A 364 -4.27 -29.27 9.15
CA THR A 364 -4.27 -28.68 7.81
C THR A 364 -5.02 -29.61 6.86
N THR A 365 -5.86 -29.03 5.98
CA THR A 365 -6.43 -29.76 4.85
C THR A 365 -5.43 -29.71 3.69
N VAL A 366 -5.07 -30.85 3.13
CA VAL A 366 -4.22 -30.92 1.93
C VAL A 366 -5.09 -31.17 0.71
N GLN A 367 -4.99 -30.28 -0.28
CA GLN A 367 -5.58 -30.43 -1.60
C GLN A 367 -4.45 -30.70 -2.60
N VAL A 368 -4.51 -31.87 -3.24
CA VAL A 368 -3.61 -32.24 -4.32
C VAL A 368 -4.29 -31.96 -5.65
N VAL A 369 -3.62 -31.22 -6.52
CA VAL A 369 -4.07 -30.91 -7.88
C VAL A 369 -3.24 -31.75 -8.85
N ASN A 370 -3.91 -32.60 -9.62
CA ASN A 370 -3.25 -33.36 -10.67
C ASN A 370 -2.85 -32.43 -11.82
N LEU A 371 -1.56 -32.32 -12.08
CA LEU A 371 -0.99 -31.53 -13.18
C LEU A 371 -0.54 -32.47 -14.31
N GLY A 372 -1.51 -33.13 -14.95
CA GLY A 372 -1.28 -33.93 -16.16
C GLY A 372 -0.89 -35.39 -15.95
N GLY A 373 -0.95 -35.91 -14.72
CA GLY A 373 -0.70 -37.32 -14.43
C GLY A 373 -1.87 -38.22 -14.87
N LEU A 374 -1.55 -39.43 -15.35
CA LEU A 374 -2.55 -40.42 -15.79
C LEU A 374 -2.97 -41.39 -14.68
N GLY A 375 -2.28 -41.35 -13.54
CA GLY A 375 -2.37 -42.32 -12.46
C GLY A 375 -1.54 -43.58 -12.74
N ALA A 376 -0.88 -44.09 -11.70
CA ALA A 376 -0.29 -45.42 -11.68
C ALA A 376 -0.32 -45.99 -10.25
N LEU A 377 -0.02 -47.28 -10.11
CA LEU A 377 0.10 -47.90 -8.80
C LEU A 377 1.32 -47.34 -8.07
N THR A 378 1.12 -46.84 -6.86
CA THR A 378 2.23 -46.48 -5.97
C THR A 378 2.75 -47.74 -5.27
N THR A 379 4.07 -47.82 -5.13
CA THR A 379 4.79 -48.84 -4.38
C THR A 379 5.57 -48.20 -3.21
N GLY A 380 5.94 -48.98 -2.18
CA GLY A 380 6.71 -48.46 -1.04
C GLY A 380 5.97 -47.37 -0.25
N ASN A 381 6.59 -46.18 -0.13
CA ASN A 381 6.10 -45.07 0.71
C ASN A 381 5.09 -44.14 0.01
N GLY A 382 4.69 -44.42 -1.23
CA GLY A 382 3.81 -43.54 -2.01
C GLY A 382 4.52 -42.30 -2.55
N ILE A 383 3.74 -41.28 -2.91
CA ILE A 383 4.24 -39.98 -3.40
C ILE A 383 4.47 -39.08 -2.20
N GLU A 384 5.70 -38.57 -2.04
CA GLU A 384 6.05 -37.69 -0.92
C GLU A 384 5.56 -36.26 -1.16
N LEU A 385 4.67 -35.78 -0.28
CA LEU A 385 4.11 -34.42 -0.30
C LEU A 385 4.64 -33.52 0.83
N VAL A 386 5.04 -34.15 1.94
CA VAL A 386 5.55 -33.50 3.14
C VAL A 386 6.75 -34.29 3.61
N SER A 387 7.88 -33.61 3.74
CA SER A 387 9.15 -34.19 4.16
C SER A 387 9.62 -33.54 5.47
N ALA A 388 10.29 -34.33 6.30
CA ALA A 388 10.97 -33.85 7.51
C ALA A 388 12.42 -34.34 7.49
N LEU A 389 13.36 -33.42 7.34
CA LEU A 389 14.79 -33.70 7.42
C LEU A 389 15.20 -33.66 8.89
N SER A 390 15.15 -34.82 9.54
CA SER A 390 15.77 -34.98 10.86
C SER A 390 17.24 -35.34 10.69
N LEU A 391 18.13 -34.61 11.36
CA LEU A 391 19.55 -34.97 11.46
C LEU A 391 19.74 -36.42 11.95
N TYR A 392 18.85 -36.90 12.82
CA TYR A 392 18.87 -38.29 13.31
C TYR A 392 18.45 -39.33 12.25
N GLY A 393 17.64 -38.96 11.26
CA GLY A 393 17.25 -39.86 10.17
C GLY A 393 18.36 -40.06 9.14
N GLU A 394 19.11 -39.00 8.81
CA GLU A 394 20.26 -39.04 7.91
C GLU A 394 21.46 -39.77 8.55
N VAL A 395 21.75 -39.45 9.82
CA VAL A 395 22.78 -40.15 10.60
C VAL A 395 22.37 -41.61 10.82
N GLY A 396 21.09 -41.88 11.08
CA GLY A 396 20.54 -43.24 11.14
C GLY A 396 20.71 -44.03 9.84
N LYS A 397 20.53 -43.40 8.66
CA LYS A 397 20.81 -44.03 7.35
C LYS A 397 22.31 -44.26 7.11
N LEU A 398 23.17 -43.38 7.60
CA LEU A 398 24.62 -43.54 7.56
C LEU A 398 25.09 -44.72 8.42
N TRP A 399 24.50 -44.92 9.61
CA TRP A 399 24.81 -46.05 10.50
C TRP A 399 24.07 -47.34 10.13
N ALA A 400 22.90 -47.26 9.46
CA ALA A 400 22.18 -48.42 8.94
C ALA A 400 22.86 -49.08 7.73
N SER A 401 23.92 -48.48 7.18
CA SER A 401 24.80 -49.14 6.20
C SER A 401 25.52 -50.39 6.75
N GLY A 402 25.42 -50.65 8.07
CA GLY A 402 25.96 -51.84 8.75
C GLY A 402 24.96 -52.73 9.50
N GLY A 403 23.64 -52.55 9.38
CA GLY A 403 22.67 -53.45 10.01
C GLY A 403 21.25 -52.88 10.18
N ASP A 404 20.25 -53.76 10.06
CA ASP A 404 18.82 -53.48 10.17
C ASP A 404 18.49 -52.74 11.48
N THR A 405 18.36 -51.42 11.39
CA THR A 405 17.92 -50.58 12.51
C THR A 405 16.69 -49.79 12.08
N ARG A 406 15.53 -50.14 12.68
CA ARG A 406 14.28 -49.38 12.55
C ARG A 406 14.39 -48.08 13.33
N VAL A 407 14.82 -47.00 12.69
CA VAL A 407 14.74 -45.65 13.26
C VAL A 407 13.31 -45.13 13.09
N LYS A 408 12.57 -44.99 14.20
CA LYS A 408 11.24 -44.37 14.21
C LYS A 408 11.39 -42.84 14.28
N SER A 409 11.34 -42.15 13.16
CA SER A 409 10.99 -40.72 13.13
C SER A 409 9.46 -40.60 13.17
N GLN A 410 8.89 -40.28 14.33
CA GLN A 410 7.44 -40.08 14.44
C GLN A 410 7.05 -38.70 13.90
N LEU A 411 6.39 -38.68 12.75
CA LEU A 411 5.54 -37.58 12.33
C LEU A 411 4.13 -37.87 12.87
N ASN A 412 3.70 -37.16 13.93
CA ASN A 412 2.32 -37.25 14.42
C ASN A 412 1.41 -36.38 13.53
N ALA A 413 1.18 -36.81 12.29
CA ALA A 413 0.20 -36.20 11.39
C ALA A 413 -0.70 -37.29 10.79
N SER A 414 -2.00 -37.20 11.02
CA SER A 414 -2.99 -38.02 10.32
C SER A 414 -3.45 -37.31 9.05
N ALA A 415 -2.95 -37.74 7.90
CA ALA A 415 -3.43 -37.27 6.61
C ALA A 415 -4.71 -38.04 6.23
N GLY A 416 -5.87 -37.42 6.43
CA GLY A 416 -7.13 -37.91 5.88
C GLY A 416 -7.28 -37.48 4.41
N LEU A 417 -6.97 -38.37 3.47
CA LEU A 417 -7.21 -38.13 2.04
C LEU A 417 -8.71 -38.31 1.72
N ARG A 418 -9.40 -37.24 1.34
CA ARG A 418 -10.72 -37.33 0.67
C ARG A 418 -10.51 -37.11 -0.83
N VAL A 419 -10.43 -38.21 -1.58
CA VAL A 419 -10.54 -38.19 -3.04
C VAL A 419 -12.02 -38.02 -3.37
N ARG A 420 -12.38 -36.94 -4.06
CA ARG A 420 -13.66 -36.85 -4.77
C ARG A 420 -13.38 -37.14 -6.23
N TRP A 421 -14.03 -38.18 -6.73
CA TRP A 421 -14.08 -38.55 -8.15
C TRP A 421 -14.92 -37.55 -8.91
#